data_AF-A0A9P3UZA5-F1
#
_entry.id   AF-A0A9P3UZA5-F1
#
_cell.length_a   1.000
_cell.length_b   1.000
_cell.length_c   1.000
_cell.angle_alpha   90.00
_cell.angle_beta   90.00
_cell.angle_gamma   90.00
#
_symmetry.space_group_name_H-M   'P 1'
#
loop_
_entity.id
_entity.type
_entity.pdbx_description
1 polymer ?
#
loop_
_entity_poly.entity_id
_entity_poly.type
_entity_poly.pdbx_seq_one_letter_code
_entity_poly.pdbx_strand_id
1 'polypeptide(L)' 'MTVRVLLASVAAGVGVLGIGLTVAPDAQADPPYANCTQAHNDGRYNIPKGDPAYSPKLDRDNDGIACESR' A
#
# COMPACT_ATOMS: atom_id res chain seq x y z
N MET A 1 6.41 -33.22 -47.87
CA MET A 1 7.60 -33.81 -47.26
C MET A 1 7.89 -33.05 -45.96
N THR A 2 6.96 -33.07 -44.99
CA THR A 2 6.97 -33.97 -43.81
C THR A 2 8.26 -33.91 -42.99
N VAL A 3 8.39 -32.87 -42.16
CA VAL A 3 9.07 -33.02 -40.88
C VAL A 3 8.08 -32.65 -39.78
N ARG A 4 7.33 -33.68 -39.38
CA ARG A 4 6.59 -33.74 -38.12
C ARG A 4 7.59 -34.08 -37.03
N VAL A 5 7.90 -33.15 -36.14
CA VAL A 5 8.48 -33.49 -34.82
C VAL A 5 7.80 -32.59 -33.78
N LEU A 6 6.58 -32.97 -33.42
CA LEU A 6 5.96 -32.61 -32.15
C LEU A 6 6.17 -33.81 -31.23
N LEU A 7 7.14 -33.78 -30.33
CA LEU A 7 7.14 -34.61 -29.12
C LEU A 7 7.79 -33.85 -27.97
N ALA A 8 7.02 -33.78 -26.90
CA ALA A 8 7.26 -33.05 -25.67
C ALA A 8 8.40 -33.63 -24.85
N SER A 9 9.11 -32.74 -24.15
CA SER A 9 9.79 -33.08 -22.91
C SER A 9 9.53 -31.95 -21.91
N VAL A 10 8.59 -32.23 -21.00
CA VAL A 10 8.40 -31.47 -19.76
C VAL A 10 9.68 -31.65 -18.95
N ALA A 11 10.59 -30.69 -19.04
CA ALA A 11 11.66 -30.55 -18.07
C ALA A 11 11.10 -29.75 -16.90
N ALA A 12 10.81 -30.43 -15.80
CA ALA A 12 10.62 -29.80 -14.50
C ALA A 12 11.89 -29.02 -14.14
N GLY A 13 11.90 -27.72 -14.42
CA GLY A 13 12.95 -26.78 -14.02
C GLY A 13 12.34 -25.73 -13.10
N VAL A 14 12.65 -25.83 -11.80
CA VAL A 14 12.41 -24.77 -10.83
C VAL A 14 13.19 -23.53 -11.28
N GLY A 15 12.49 -22.43 -11.59
CA GLY A 15 13.09 -21.20 -12.08
C GLY A 15 12.17 -19.99 -11.92
N VAL A 16 11.79 -19.67 -10.68
CA VAL A 16 11.19 -18.36 -10.37
C VAL A 16 12.34 -17.36 -10.26
N LEU A 17 12.63 -16.61 -11.34
CA LEU A 17 13.61 -15.52 -11.29
C LEU A 17 13.06 -14.28 -11.99
N GLY A 18 12.45 -13.40 -11.19
CA GLY A 18 12.66 -11.96 -11.34
C GLY A 18 11.58 -11.13 -12.02
N ILE A 19 10.31 -11.21 -11.59
CA ILE A 19 9.41 -10.04 -11.71
C ILE A 19 9.73 -9.14 -10.52
N GLY A 20 10.74 -8.27 -10.68
CA GLY A 20 11.10 -7.27 -9.68
C GLY A 20 10.01 -6.21 -9.61
N LEU A 21 8.94 -6.51 -8.87
CA LEU A 21 7.96 -5.51 -8.46
C LEU A 21 8.63 -4.67 -7.37
N THR A 22 9.38 -3.64 -7.77
CA THR A 22 9.86 -2.63 -6.85
C THR A 22 8.67 -1.83 -6.36
N VAL A 23 8.04 -2.28 -5.26
CA VAL A 23 7.20 -1.41 -4.45
C VAL A 23 8.14 -0.33 -3.91
N ALA A 24 8.10 0.85 -4.50
CA ALA A 24 8.77 2.01 -3.93
C ALA A 24 8.19 2.18 -2.52
N PRO A 25 9.02 2.34 -1.48
CA PRO A 25 8.49 2.65 -0.16
C PRO A 25 7.72 3.96 -0.31
N ASP A 26 6.44 3.93 0.04
CA ASP A 26 5.64 5.14 0.13
C ASP A 26 6.35 6.00 1.16
N ALA A 27 7.03 7.05 0.71
CA ALA A 27 7.55 8.07 1.59
C ALA A 27 6.32 8.76 2.19
N GLN A 28 5.78 8.15 3.25
CA GLN A 28 4.71 8.70 4.06
C GLN A 28 5.32 9.94 4.68
N ALA A 29 5.08 11.09 4.03
CA ALA A 29 5.40 12.38 4.60
C ALA A 29 4.78 12.45 5.99
N ASP A 30 5.47 13.12 6.93
CA ASP A 30 4.88 13.38 8.23
C ASP A 30 3.48 14.00 8.01
N PRO A 31 2.44 13.49 8.68
CA PRO A 31 1.06 13.89 8.43
C PRO A 31 0.93 15.41 8.53
N PRO A 32 0.22 16.07 7.59
CA PRO A 32 0.29 17.52 7.40
C PRO A 32 -0.43 18.31 8.50
N TYR A 33 -1.08 17.62 9.44
CA TYR A 33 -1.96 18.21 10.45
C TYR A 33 -1.32 18.16 11.83
N ALA A 34 -1.18 19.33 12.46
CA ALA A 34 -0.73 19.41 13.85
C ALA A 34 -1.81 18.87 14.83
N ASN A 35 -3.07 18.92 14.43
CA ASN A 35 -4.22 18.48 15.22
C ASN A 35 -5.43 18.21 14.32
N CYS A 36 -6.44 17.53 14.86
CA CYS A 36 -7.66 17.22 14.12
C CYS A 36 -8.48 18.44 13.74
N THR A 37 -8.40 19.55 14.48
CA THR A 37 -9.06 20.81 14.06
C THR A 37 -8.57 21.28 12.71
N GLN A 38 -7.26 21.21 12.46
CA GLN A 38 -6.69 21.56 11.15
C GLN A 38 -7.15 20.59 10.06
N ALA A 39 -7.20 19.29 10.35
CA ALA A 39 -7.71 18.30 9.41
C ALA A 39 -9.19 18.56 9.07
N HIS A 40 -10.01 18.89 10.07
CA HIS A 40 -11.43 19.18 9.90
C HIS A 40 -11.68 20.49 9.13
N ASN A 41 -10.85 21.51 9.34
CA ASN A 41 -10.89 22.75 8.55
C ASN A 41 -10.63 22.49 7.07
N ASP A 42 -9.78 21.51 6.76
CA ASP A 42 -9.51 21.02 5.40
C ASP A 42 -10.59 20.03 4.91
N GLY A 43 -11.60 19.73 5.72
CA GLY A 43 -12.65 18.76 5.39
C GLY A 43 -12.21 17.30 5.47
N ARG A 44 -11.06 17.00 6.08
CA ARG A 44 -10.61 15.64 6.34
C ARG A 44 -11.14 15.12 7.67
N TYR A 45 -11.73 13.93 7.58
CA TYR A 45 -12.30 13.18 8.69
C TYR A 45 -12.05 11.69 8.47
N ASN A 46 -12.04 10.92 9.55
CA ASN A 46 -11.96 9.46 9.51
C ASN A 46 -10.75 8.97 8.70
N ILE A 47 -9.57 9.46 9.07
CA ILE A 47 -8.30 9.24 8.35
C ILE A 47 -7.74 7.86 8.73
N PRO A 48 -7.73 6.84 7.85
CA PRO A 48 -7.26 5.51 8.19
C PRO A 48 -5.72 5.41 8.22
N LYS A 49 -5.16 4.43 8.95
CA LYS A 49 -3.70 4.14 9.06
C LYS A 49 -2.87 4.12 7.77
N GLY A 50 -3.50 3.92 6.61
CA GLY A 50 -2.83 3.92 5.30
C GLY A 50 -2.93 5.25 4.53
N ASP A 51 -3.61 6.25 5.09
CA ASP A 51 -3.69 7.57 4.49
C ASP A 51 -2.44 8.38 4.86
N PRO A 52 -1.86 9.16 3.93
CA PRO A 52 -0.68 10.00 4.22
C PRO A 52 -0.96 11.07 5.28
N ALA A 53 -2.22 11.39 5.58
CA ALA A 53 -2.59 12.27 6.67
C ALA A 53 -2.74 11.56 8.02
N TYR A 54 -2.58 10.24 8.09
CA TYR A 54 -2.68 9.51 9.35
C TYR A 54 -1.46 9.80 10.23
N SER A 55 -1.74 10.12 11.49
CA SER A 55 -0.73 10.13 12.55
C SER A 55 -1.23 9.34 13.73
N PRO A 56 -0.38 8.50 14.37
CA PRO A 56 -0.68 7.96 15.69
C PRO A 56 -0.94 9.06 16.74
N LYS A 57 -0.40 10.28 16.54
CA LYS A 57 -0.66 11.43 17.43
C LYS A 57 -2.06 12.00 17.27
N LEU A 58 -2.69 11.80 16.12
CA LEU A 58 -4.03 12.28 15.78
C LEU A 58 -5.12 11.24 16.11
N ASP A 59 -4.71 9.99 16.34
CA ASP A 59 -5.54 8.85 16.70
C ASP A 59 -5.51 8.67 18.23
N ARG A 60 -6.42 9.36 18.93
CA ARG A 60 -6.40 9.47 20.40
C ARG A 60 -6.65 8.13 21.08
N ASP A 61 -7.54 7.31 20.53
CA ASP A 61 -7.93 6.00 21.03
C ASP A 61 -7.14 4.84 20.40
N ASN A 62 -6.29 5.13 19.39
CA ASN A 62 -5.40 4.20 18.72
C ASN A 62 -6.14 3.06 17.97
N ASP A 63 -7.39 3.32 17.58
CA ASP A 63 -8.22 2.33 16.87
C ASP A 63 -7.81 2.17 15.40
N GLY A 64 -6.95 3.06 14.90
CA GLY A 64 -6.45 3.10 13.54
C GLY A 64 -7.19 4.05 12.61
N ILE A 65 -8.08 4.89 13.15
CA ILE A 65 -8.74 5.97 12.44
C ILE A 65 -8.46 7.28 13.17
N ALA A 66 -7.63 8.13 12.58
CA ALA A 66 -7.35 9.47 13.11
C ALA A 66 -8.47 10.47 12.76
N CYS A 67 -8.67 11.45 13.63
CA CYS A 67 -9.58 12.58 13.41
C CYS A 67 -10.98 12.16 12.94
N GLU A 68 -11.59 11.25 13.69
CA GLU A 68 -12.95 10.81 13.46
C GLU A 68 -13.96 11.96 13.64
N SER A 69 -15.08 11.90 12.92
CA SER A 69 -16.12 12.92 12.98
C SER A 69 -17.15 12.71 14.10
N ARG A 70 -16.88 11.79 15.04
CA ARG A 70 -17.86 11.27 16.00
C ARG A 70 -17.77 11.92 17.38
#